data_AF-K7K7V1-F1
#
_entry.id   AF-K7K7V1-F1
#
_cell.length_a   1.000
_cell.length_b   1.000
_cell.length_c   1.000
_cell.angle_alpha   90.00
_cell.angle_beta   90.00
_cell.angle_gamma   90.00
#
_symmetry.space_group_name_H-M   'P 1'
#
loop_
_entity.id
_entity.type
_entity.pdbx_description
1 polymer ?
#
loop_
_entity_poly.entity_id
_entity_poly.type
_entity_poly.pdbx_seq_one_letter_code
_entity_poly.pdbx_strand_id
1 'polypeptide(L)'
;MDTEELAYVATRAREVHDFWHTLFELPTNLVGETALKVIELEQMHLPMCLLSVLGGTARFSDKQRKLFYQHYFPWAVRDGMQCSDLMCVYYEWHFDEDLEDIRRILGIFPAPAVS
;
A
#
# COMPACT_ATOMS: atom_id res chain seq x y z
N MET A 1 15.23 20.00 -6.97
CA MET A 1 13.78 19.84 -6.83
C MET A 1 13.31 21.02 -6.03
N ASP A 2 12.49 21.84 -6.65
CA ASP A 2 12.01 23.06 -6.02
C ASP A 2 10.94 22.71 -4.97
N THR A 3 10.66 23.67 -4.07
CA THR A 3 9.70 23.45 -2.97
C THR A 3 8.32 23.07 -3.49
N GLU A 4 7.92 23.61 -4.66
CA GLU A 4 6.65 23.32 -5.31
C GLU A 4 6.57 21.88 -5.83
N GLU A 5 7.61 21.39 -6.53
CA GLU A 5 7.69 20.01 -7.00
C GLU A 5 7.65 19.01 -5.84
N LEU A 6 8.35 19.31 -4.73
CA LEU A 6 8.32 18.46 -3.53
C LEU A 6 6.94 18.43 -2.89
N ALA A 7 6.29 19.59 -2.79
CA ALA A 7 4.94 19.69 -2.25
C ALA A 7 3.95 18.89 -3.11
N TYR A 8 4.10 18.94 -4.44
CA TYR A 8 3.29 18.16 -5.37
C TYR A 8 3.47 16.65 -5.15
N VAL A 9 4.72 16.14 -5.14
CA VAL A 9 5.00 14.71 -4.94
C VAL A 9 4.49 14.23 -3.59
N ALA A 10 4.70 15.00 -2.52
CA ALA A 10 4.21 14.65 -1.19
C ALA A 10 2.68 14.66 -1.08
N THR A 11 2.00 15.50 -1.86
CA THR A 11 0.54 15.53 -1.95
C THR A 11 0.04 14.30 -2.70
N ARG A 12 0.64 13.99 -3.86
CA ARG A 12 0.29 12.78 -4.62
C ARG A 12 0.53 11.49 -3.84
N ALA A 13 1.62 11.39 -3.10
CA ALA A 13 1.91 10.25 -2.24
C ALA A 13 0.82 10.03 -1.16
N ARG A 14 0.16 11.10 -0.70
CA ARG A 14 -0.96 11.01 0.22
C ARG A 14 -2.27 10.64 -0.47
N GLU A 15 -2.49 11.13 -1.69
CA GLU A 15 -3.70 10.83 -2.46
C GLU A 15 -3.71 9.36 -2.95
N VAL A 16 -2.58 8.84 -3.42
CA VAL A 16 -2.50 7.41 -3.83
C VAL A 16 -2.73 6.45 -2.68
N HIS A 17 -2.36 6.83 -1.47
CA HIS A 17 -2.48 5.96 -0.30
C HIS A 17 -3.91 5.44 -0.15
N ASP A 18 -4.90 6.32 -0.31
CA ASP A 18 -6.32 5.93 -0.27
C ASP A 18 -6.72 5.06 -1.47
N PHE A 19 -6.16 5.32 -2.67
CA PHE A 19 -6.40 4.46 -3.83
C PHE A 19 -5.84 3.05 -3.61
N TRP A 20 -4.72 2.92 -2.92
CA TRP A 20 -4.10 1.62 -2.69
C TRP A 20 -4.87 0.78 -1.68
N HIS A 21 -5.59 1.38 -0.72
CA HIS A 21 -6.56 0.64 0.08
C HIS A 21 -7.60 -0.07 -0.81
N THR A 22 -8.12 0.63 -1.83
CA THR A 22 -9.07 0.07 -2.79
C THR A 22 -8.41 -0.96 -3.71
N LEU A 23 -7.24 -0.66 -4.29
CA LEU A 23 -6.58 -1.56 -5.23
C LEU A 23 -6.18 -2.88 -4.60
N PHE A 24 -5.70 -2.86 -3.35
CA PHE A 24 -5.22 -4.06 -2.66
C PHE A 24 -6.25 -4.69 -1.72
N GLU A 25 -7.49 -4.19 -1.66
CA GLU A 25 -8.53 -4.64 -0.70
C GLU A 25 -8.08 -4.62 0.76
N LEU A 26 -7.30 -3.60 1.13
CA LEU A 26 -6.83 -3.45 2.49
C LEU A 26 -7.80 -2.60 3.32
N PRO A 27 -8.28 -3.09 4.47
CA PRO A 27 -9.14 -2.30 5.36
C PRO A 27 -8.34 -1.16 6.01
N THR A 28 -9.01 -0.06 6.35
CA THR A 28 -8.43 1.09 7.08
C THR A 28 -8.34 0.86 8.60
N ASN A 29 -7.99 -0.37 8.99
CA ASN A 29 -7.73 -0.74 10.39
C ASN A 29 -6.23 -0.86 10.64
N LEU A 30 -5.81 -0.96 11.91
CA LEU A 30 -4.38 -0.96 12.26
C LEU A 30 -3.54 -2.01 11.48
N VAL A 31 -4.08 -3.19 11.21
CA VAL A 31 -3.35 -4.24 10.45
C VAL A 31 -3.28 -3.88 8.97
N GLY A 32 -4.40 -3.43 8.38
CA GLY A 32 -4.44 -3.05 6.98
C GLY A 32 -3.60 -1.81 6.68
N GLU A 33 -3.62 -0.81 7.55
CA GLU A 33 -2.72 0.35 7.50
C GLU A 33 -1.25 -0.08 7.50
N THR A 34 -0.88 -0.95 8.45
CA THR A 34 0.51 -1.41 8.56
C THR A 34 0.93 -2.24 7.34
N ALA A 35 0.02 -3.05 6.78
CA ALA A 35 0.27 -3.83 5.57
C ALA A 35 0.44 -2.92 4.35
N LEU A 36 -0.40 -1.89 4.22
CA LEU A 36 -0.27 -0.92 3.15
C LEU A 36 1.05 -0.14 3.26
N LYS A 37 1.51 0.16 4.48
CA LYS A 37 2.81 0.81 4.70
C LYS A 37 4.02 -0.04 4.29
N VAL A 38 3.87 -1.37 4.24
CA VAL A 38 4.88 -2.25 3.65
C VAL A 38 4.89 -2.08 2.13
N ILE A 39 3.72 -2.07 1.47
CA ILE A 39 3.63 -1.80 0.03
C ILE A 39 4.21 -0.41 -0.31
N GLU A 40 3.87 0.62 0.48
CA GLU A 40 4.43 1.96 0.33
C GLU A 40 5.95 2.00 0.51
N LEU A 41 6.49 1.18 1.41
CA LEU A 41 7.93 1.07 1.60
C LEU A 41 8.61 0.47 0.37
N GLU A 42 8.04 -0.59 -0.22
CA GLU A 42 8.58 -1.21 -1.45
C GLU A 42 8.45 -0.28 -2.67
N GLN A 43 7.40 0.55 -2.74
CA GLN A 43 7.18 1.46 -3.87
C GLN A 43 8.01 2.75 -3.76
N MET A 44 7.98 3.41 -2.60
CA MET A 44 8.55 4.75 -2.43
C MET A 44 9.91 4.76 -1.71
N HIS A 45 10.27 3.68 -1.02
CA HIS A 45 11.53 3.56 -0.26
C HIS A 45 11.74 4.67 0.78
N LEU A 46 10.66 5.29 1.27
CA LEU A 46 10.74 6.40 2.19
C LEU A 46 10.93 5.93 3.64
N PRO A 47 11.83 6.56 4.42
CA PRO A 47 12.04 6.22 5.83
C PRO A 47 10.77 6.28 6.68
N MET A 48 9.83 7.17 6.34
CA MET A 48 8.55 7.31 7.04
C MET A 48 7.67 6.06 6.92
N CYS A 49 7.70 5.36 5.78
CA CYS A 49 6.95 4.11 5.59
C CYS A 49 7.51 3.02 6.51
N LEU A 50 8.84 2.89 6.56
CA LEU A 50 9.52 1.97 7.49
C LEU A 50 9.16 2.28 8.95
N LEU A 51 9.25 3.55 9.37
CA LEU A 51 8.89 3.96 10.73
C LEU A 51 7.41 3.69 11.03
N SER A 52 6.52 3.85 10.04
CA SER A 52 5.11 3.55 10.17
C SER A 52 4.85 2.06 10.37
N VAL A 53 5.54 1.18 9.62
CA VAL A 53 5.47 -0.28 9.81
C VAL A 53 5.93 -0.67 11.21
N LEU A 54 7.06 -0.12 11.67
CA LEU A 54 7.57 -0.39 13.02
C LEU A 54 6.60 0.11 14.11
N GLY A 55 6.06 1.31 13.96
CA GLY A 55 5.09 1.88 14.89
C GLY A 55 3.76 1.11 14.92
N GLY A 56 3.26 0.68 13.76
CA GLY A 56 2.05 -0.14 13.64
C GLY A 56 2.22 -1.51 14.30
N THR A 57 3.31 -2.21 13.97
CA THR A 57 3.62 -3.54 14.53
C THR A 57 3.85 -3.53 16.05
N ALA A 58 4.43 -2.46 16.59
CA ALA A 58 4.61 -2.29 18.04
C ALA A 58 3.26 -2.19 18.80
N ARG A 59 2.20 -1.75 18.13
CA ARG A 59 0.86 -1.57 18.71
C ARG A 59 -0.07 -2.77 18.51
N PHE A 60 0.37 -3.80 17.79
CA PHE A 60 -0.44 -5.01 17.59
C PHE A 60 -0.61 -5.83 18.86
N SER A 61 -1.84 -6.33 19.06
CA SER A 61 -2.11 -7.51 19.89
C SER A 61 -1.40 -8.75 19.35
N ASP A 62 -1.27 -9.79 20.17
CA ASP A 62 -0.61 -11.03 19.75
C ASP A 62 -1.31 -11.70 18.53
N LYS A 63 -2.65 -11.69 18.48
CA LYS A 63 -3.40 -12.22 17.32
C LYS A 63 -3.08 -11.42 16.05
N GLN A 64 -3.13 -10.09 16.13
CA GLN A 64 -2.84 -9.21 14.99
C GLN A 64 -1.39 -9.37 14.52
N ARG A 65 -0.44 -9.45 15.45
CA ARG A 65 0.97 -9.62 15.15
C ARG A 65 1.24 -10.93 14.41
N LYS A 66 0.67 -12.03 14.89
CA LYS A 66 0.77 -13.33 14.24
C LYS A 66 0.15 -13.30 12.84
N LEU A 67 -1.07 -12.78 12.72
CA LEU A 67 -1.78 -12.65 11.45
C LEU A 67 -0.97 -11.83 10.44
N PHE A 68 -0.44 -10.69 10.88
CA PHE A 68 0.35 -9.79 10.05
C PHE A 68 1.61 -10.47 9.52
N TYR A 69 2.47 -10.99 10.40
CA TYR A 69 3.73 -11.59 9.96
C TYR A 69 3.56 -12.90 9.19
N GLN A 70 2.46 -13.63 9.39
CA GLN A 70 2.19 -14.88 8.67
C GLN A 70 1.59 -14.67 7.28
N HIS A 71 0.73 -13.66 7.12
CA HIS A 71 -0.05 -13.50 5.90
C HIS A 71 0.20 -12.15 5.22
N TYR A 72 -0.05 -11.04 5.92
CA TYR A 72 0.00 -9.72 5.30
C TYR A 72 1.42 -9.26 4.96
N PHE A 73 2.40 -9.46 5.84
CA PHE A 73 3.78 -9.02 5.60
C PHE A 73 4.42 -9.69 4.36
N PRO A 74 4.48 -11.03 4.25
CA PRO A 74 5.07 -11.67 3.07
C PRO A 74 4.29 -11.37 1.79
N TRP A 75 2.96 -11.26 1.86
CA TRP A 75 2.14 -10.84 0.71
C TRP A 75 2.45 -9.40 0.30
N ALA A 76 2.46 -8.45 1.24
CA ALA A 76 2.68 -7.03 0.96
C ALA A 76 4.05 -6.76 0.36
N VAL A 77 5.10 -7.43 0.87
CA VAL A 77 6.45 -7.36 0.27
C VAL A 77 6.42 -7.90 -1.16
N ARG A 78 5.84 -9.09 -1.36
CA ARG A 78 5.79 -9.72 -2.69
C ARG A 78 5.03 -8.84 -3.68
N ASP A 79 3.82 -8.41 -3.33
CA ASP A 79 2.93 -7.69 -4.23
C ASP A 79 3.46 -6.30 -4.51
N GLY A 80 3.93 -5.59 -3.47
CA GLY A 80 4.56 -4.28 -3.61
C GLY A 80 5.81 -4.28 -4.50
N MET A 81 6.56 -5.38 -4.53
CA MET A 81 7.72 -5.54 -5.43
C MET A 81 7.36 -6.01 -6.85
N GLN A 82 6.24 -6.74 -7.02
CA GLN A 82 5.86 -7.36 -8.29
C GLN A 82 4.93 -6.49 -9.13
N CYS A 83 4.18 -5.59 -8.50
CA CYS A 83 3.27 -4.69 -9.20
C CYS A 83 4.02 -3.59 -9.96
N SER A 84 3.30 -2.93 -10.87
CA SER A 84 3.80 -1.74 -11.58
C SER A 84 4.21 -0.62 -10.63
N ASP A 85 5.02 0.33 -11.09
CA ASP A 85 5.30 1.55 -10.33
C ASP A 85 4.01 2.37 -10.15
N LEU A 86 3.41 2.23 -8.98
CA LEU A 86 2.09 2.75 -8.65
C LEU A 86 2.09 4.28 -8.54
N MET A 87 3.23 4.88 -8.21
CA MET A 87 3.35 6.35 -8.17
C MET A 87 3.24 6.96 -9.57
N CYS A 88 3.60 6.21 -10.60
CA CYS A 88 3.56 6.64 -12.00
C CYS A 88 2.22 6.38 -12.72
N VAL A 89 1.23 5.80 -12.03
CA VAL A 89 -0.09 5.51 -12.61
C VAL A 89 -0.95 6.78 -12.65
N TYR A 90 -1.57 7.04 -13.80
CA TYR A 90 -2.55 8.12 -13.94
C TYR A 90 -3.96 7.62 -13.58
N TYR A 91 -4.24 7.57 -12.28
CA TYR A 91 -5.45 6.94 -11.73
C TYR A 91 -6.76 7.54 -12.25
N GLU A 92 -6.79 8.85 -12.44
CA GLU A 92 -7.98 9.56 -12.89
C GLU A 92 -8.45 9.11 -14.28
N TRP A 93 -7.55 8.55 -15.10
CA TRP A 93 -7.90 7.96 -16.39
C TRP A 93 -8.66 6.63 -16.25
N HIS A 94 -8.43 5.93 -15.14
CA HIS A 94 -8.89 4.57 -14.90
C HIS A 94 -10.12 4.49 -13.98
N PHE A 95 -10.68 5.61 -13.52
CA PHE A 95 -11.80 5.62 -12.57
C PHE A 95 -13.10 5.02 -13.11
N ASP A 96 -13.32 5.08 -14.42
CA ASP A 96 -14.49 4.51 -15.09
C ASP A 96 -14.26 3.05 -15.56
N GLU A 97 -13.04 2.52 -15.36
CA GLU A 97 -12.68 1.15 -15.75
C GLU A 97 -12.98 0.15 -14.64
N ASP A 98 -13.10 -1.13 -14.99
CA ASP A 98 -13.34 -2.20 -14.02
C ASP A 98 -12.12 -2.40 -13.11
N LEU A 99 -12.36 -2.43 -11.80
CA LEU A 99 -11.30 -2.52 -10.80
C LEU A 99 -10.45 -3.80 -10.95
N GLU A 100 -11.06 -4.92 -11.34
CA GLU A 100 -10.33 -6.18 -11.54
C GLU A 100 -9.46 -6.12 -12.80
N ASP A 101 -9.90 -5.42 -13.84
CA ASP A 101 -9.08 -5.16 -15.04
C ASP A 101 -7.86 -4.31 -14.68
N ILE A 102 -8.05 -3.24 -13.91
CA ILE A 102 -6.95 -2.39 -13.45
C ILE A 102 -5.97 -3.17 -12.57
N ARG A 103 -6.45 -4.00 -11.64
CA ARG A 103 -5.59 -4.89 -10.83
C ARG A 103 -4.75 -5.81 -11.72
N ARG A 104 -5.35 -6.42 -12.74
CA ARG A 104 -4.63 -7.28 -13.70
C ARG A 104 -3.55 -6.51 -14.46
N ILE A 105 -3.87 -5.31 -14.95
CA ILE A 105 -2.93 -4.46 -15.70
C ILE A 105 -1.75 -4.03 -14.81
N LEU A 106 -2.03 -3.69 -13.54
CA LEU A 106 -1.01 -3.26 -12.59
C LEU A 106 -0.27 -4.41 -11.91
N GLY A 107 -0.65 -5.67 -12.15
CA GLY A 107 -0.04 -6.83 -11.50
C GLY A 107 -0.32 -6.92 -10.00
N ILE A 108 -1.47 -6.38 -9.56
CA ILE A 108 -1.87 -6.34 -8.15
C ILE A 108 -2.69 -7.59 -7.81
N PHE A 109 -2.32 -8.27 -6.73
CA PHE A 109 -3.10 -9.35 -6.15
C PHE A 109 -3.70 -8.88 -4.81
N PRO A 110 -5.04 -8.82 -4.68
CA PRO A 110 -5.70 -8.39 -3.45
C PRO A 110 -5.21 -9.09 -2.18
N ALA A 111 -5.35 -8.39 -1.07
CA ALA A 111 -4.95 -8.86 0.24
C ALA A 111 -5.60 -10.21 0.59
N PRO A 112 -4.89 -11.09 1.31
CA PRO A 112 -5.42 -12.40 1.65
C PRO A 112 -6.65 -12.25 2.56
N ALA A 113 -7.74 -12.95 2.20
CA ALA A 113 -8.95 -13.03 3.02
C ALA A 113 -8.72 -13.92 4.25
N VAL A 114 -8.10 -13.37 5.29
CA VAL A 114 -7.80 -14.07 6.55
C VAL A 114 -8.73 -13.60 7.67
N SER A 115 -9.30 -14.54 8.44
CA SER A 115 -10.24 -14.30 9.56
C SER A 115 -9.63 -14.54 10.96
#